data_AF-A0A1M4NHS2-F1
#
_entry.id   AF-A0A1M4NHS2-F1
#
_cell.length_a   1.000
_cell.length_b   1.000
_cell.length_c   1.000
_cell.angle_alpha   90.00
_cell.angle_beta   90.00
_cell.angle_gamma   90.00
#
_symmetry.space_group_name_H-M   'P 1'
#
loop_
_entity.id
_entity.type
_entity.pdbx_description
1 polymer ?
#
loop_
_entity_poly.entity_id
_entity_poly.type
_entity_poly.pdbx_seq_one_letter_code
_entity_poly.pdbx_strand_id
1 'polypeptide(L)'
;MRYYVFFSGQGGSATVTDNSYNASSDNQTSSYNQPSANLFYGAGIDMLFNFYDENEKTFGMILGVMGGGSSWLMGKATYQNGTCVWGETNSGACQTMNQALWNSNDMGGSLIPIYGQFIVNIGFRGNFSKHQGYEFGVRIPVINDLYYTQSFSGFLYSSGTQTITFRRRVAVYINYVINF
;
A
#
# COMPACT_ATOMS: atom_id res chain seq x y z
N MET A 1 -1.32 -3.00 28.81
CA MET A 1 -0.67 -2.58 27.54
C MET A 1 -0.16 -3.81 26.82
N ARG A 2 -0.17 -3.78 25.48
CA ARG A 2 0.28 -4.87 24.60
C ARG A 2 1.26 -4.31 23.58
N TYR A 3 2.40 -4.98 23.40
CA TYR A 3 3.35 -4.73 22.32
C TYR A 3 3.24 -5.85 21.29
N TYR A 4 3.32 -5.51 20.01
CA TYR A 4 3.23 -6.50 18.94
C TYR A 4 4.07 -6.07 17.73
N VAL A 5 4.52 -7.07 16.99
CA VAL A 5 5.02 -6.90 15.62
C VAL A 5 3.91 -7.29 14.66
N PHE A 6 3.89 -6.68 13.48
CA PHE A 6 2.89 -6.99 12.47
C PHE A 6 3.50 -7.00 11.08
N PHE A 7 2.86 -7.77 10.20
CA PHE A 7 3.08 -7.77 8.76
C PHE A 7 1.70 -7.78 8.10
N SER A 8 1.53 -6.96 7.07
CA SER A 8 0.29 -6.89 6.31
C SER A 8 0.58 -6.68 4.82
N GLY A 9 -0.06 -7.46 3.97
CA GLY A 9 -0.01 -7.30 2.52
C GLY A 9 -1.38 -6.89 1.99
N GLN A 10 -1.42 -5.90 1.11
CA GLN A 10 -2.62 -5.49 0.39
C GLN A 10 -2.32 -5.47 -1.11
N GLY A 11 -2.98 -6.33 -1.88
CA GLY A 11 -2.97 -6.31 -3.34
C GLY A 11 -4.17 -5.53 -3.91
N GLY A 12 -4.01 -5.01 -5.11
CA GLY A 12 -5.08 -4.34 -5.86
C GLY A 12 -4.65 -4.06 -7.29
N SER A 13 -5.58 -3.59 -8.12
CA SER A 13 -5.24 -3.10 -9.46
C SER A 13 -5.83 -1.71 -9.64
N ALA A 14 -5.05 -0.80 -10.22
CA ALA A 14 -5.44 0.58 -10.43
C ALA A 14 -5.53 0.83 -11.94
N THR A 15 -6.67 1.33 -12.41
CA THR A 15 -6.81 1.79 -13.78
C THR A 15 -6.11 3.13 -13.93
N VAL A 16 -5.06 3.17 -14.74
CA VAL A 16 -4.37 4.40 -15.10
C VAL A 16 -4.87 4.81 -16.47
N THR A 17 -5.25 6.08 -16.61
CA THR A 17 -5.63 6.68 -17.89
C THR A 17 -4.58 7.70 -18.26
N ASP A 18 -3.90 7.44 -19.37
CA ASP A 18 -2.91 8.34 -19.95
C ASP A 18 -3.51 9.07 -21.16
N ASN A 19 -3.35 10.39 -21.17
CA ASN A 19 -3.76 11.24 -22.28
C ASN A 19 -2.51 11.61 -23.08
N SER A 20 -2.20 10.81 -24.10
CA SER A 20 -1.12 11.12 -25.03
C SER A 20 -1.59 12.15 -26.05
N TYR A 21 -0.96 13.34 -26.06
CA TYR A 21 -1.14 14.33 -27.12
C TYR A 21 -0.35 13.91 -28.36
N ASN A 22 -1.04 13.68 -29.48
CA ASN A 22 -0.40 13.36 -30.75
C ASN A 22 -0.78 14.43 -31.78
N ALA A 23 0.20 15.10 -32.38
CA ALA A 23 -0.03 16.29 -33.23
C ALA A 23 -0.79 16.01 -34.54
N SER A 24 -1.17 14.77 -34.83
CA SER A 24 -1.79 14.35 -36.08
C SER A 24 -3.09 13.54 -35.93
N SER A 25 -3.61 13.36 -34.71
CA SER A 25 -4.92 12.73 -34.47
C SER A 25 -5.48 13.19 -33.13
N ASP A 26 -6.80 13.34 -33.04
CA ASP A 26 -7.53 13.67 -31.80
C ASP A 26 -6.98 12.95 -30.56
N ASN A 27 -7.13 13.59 -29.40
CA ASN A 27 -6.65 13.12 -28.10
C ASN A 27 -6.88 11.61 -27.90
N GLN A 28 -5.83 10.79 -28.03
CA GLN A 28 -5.94 9.37 -27.73
C GLN A 28 -5.83 9.17 -26.22
N THR A 29 -6.94 8.74 -25.63
CA THR A 29 -7.02 8.32 -24.24
C THR A 29 -6.70 6.83 -24.18
N SER A 30 -5.56 6.47 -23.57
CA SER A 30 -5.18 5.08 -23.38
C SER A 30 -5.33 4.70 -21.92
N SER A 31 -6.17 3.70 -21.62
CA SER A 31 -6.32 3.16 -20.27
C SER A 31 -5.65 1.80 -20.17
N TYR A 32 -4.93 1.58 -19.07
CA TYR A 32 -4.35 0.28 -18.71
C TYR A 32 -4.61 -0.03 -17.24
N ASN A 33 -4.71 -1.32 -16.92
CA ASN A 33 -4.81 -1.75 -15.53
C ASN A 33 -3.41 -2.07 -15.00
N GLN A 34 -3.05 -1.45 -13.88
CA GLN A 34 -1.77 -1.63 -13.20
C GLN A 34 -1.98 -2.42 -11.91
N PRO A 35 -1.64 -3.73 -11.88
CA PRO A 35 -1.60 -4.50 -10.64
C PRO A 35 -0.52 -3.92 -9.71
N SER A 36 -0.87 -3.79 -8.43
CA SER A 36 -0.04 -3.22 -7.38
C SER A 36 -0.24 -4.01 -6.08
N ALA A 37 0.81 -4.16 -5.29
CA ALA A 37 0.73 -4.71 -3.95
C ALA A 37 1.57 -3.86 -2.99
N ASN A 38 1.02 -3.59 -1.81
CA ASN A 38 1.70 -2.92 -0.71
C ASN A 38 1.96 -3.92 0.41
N LEU A 39 3.20 -3.99 0.88
CA LEU A 39 3.65 -4.75 2.01
C LEU A 39 4.01 -3.79 3.14
N PHE A 40 3.26 -3.82 4.23
CA PHE A 40 3.45 -2.96 5.39
C PHE A 40 3.83 -3.79 6.62
N TYR A 41 4.97 -3.47 7.22
CA TYR A 41 5.56 -4.22 8.33
C TYR A 41 6.11 -3.27 9.40
N GLY A 42 6.03 -3.68 10.67
CA GLY A 42 6.50 -2.83 11.76
C GLY A 42 6.11 -3.34 13.14
N ALA A 43 6.04 -2.41 14.08
CA ALA A 43 5.70 -2.67 15.47
C ALA A 43 4.66 -1.67 15.98
N GLY A 44 3.87 -2.08 16.96
CA GLY A 44 2.84 -1.26 17.56
C GLY A 44 2.67 -1.51 19.06
N ILE A 45 2.00 -0.55 19.68
CA ILE A 45 1.61 -0.59 21.08
C ILE A 45 0.13 -0.27 21.18
N ASP A 46 -0.62 -1.12 21.88
CA ASP A 46 -2.03 -0.90 22.15
C ASP A 46 -2.31 -0.93 23.66
N MET A 47 -3.21 -0.04 24.08
CA MET A 47 -3.88 -0.06 25.38
C MET A 47 -5.18 -0.85 25.26
N LEU A 48 -5.40 -1.71 26.25
CA LEU A 48 -6.56 -2.60 26.34
C LEU A 48 -7.38 -2.13 27.54
N PHE A 49 -8.63 -1.74 27.31
CA PHE A 49 -9.58 -1.31 28.34
C PHE A 49 -10.69 -2.35 28.42
N ASN A 50 -10.90 -2.97 29.58
CA ASN A 50 -11.99 -3.94 29.76
C ASN A 50 -13.13 -3.25 30.51
N PHE A 51 -14.34 -3.29 29.96
CA PHE A 51 -15.54 -2.76 30.63
C PHE A 51 -16.31 -3.85 31.35
N TYR A 52 -16.20 -5.08 30.88
CA TYR A 52 -16.88 -6.24 31.41
C TYR A 52 -15.93 -7.42 31.44
N ASP A 53 -15.84 -8.08 32.59
CA ASP A 53 -15.01 -9.26 32.80
C ASP A 53 -15.73 -10.20 33.75
N GLU A 54 -16.31 -11.28 33.22
CA GLU A 54 -17.10 -12.23 34.00
C GLU A 54 -16.95 -13.65 33.46
N ASN A 55 -16.61 -14.61 34.33
CA ASN A 55 -16.58 -16.05 34.06
C ASN A 55 -16.01 -16.41 32.67
N GLU A 56 -14.79 -15.95 32.40
CA GLU A 56 -14.01 -16.19 31.16
C GLU A 56 -14.44 -15.38 29.92
N LYS A 57 -15.44 -14.52 30.05
CA LYS A 57 -15.87 -13.59 29.00
C LYS A 57 -15.40 -12.19 29.33
N THR A 58 -14.67 -11.58 28.41
CA THR A 58 -14.15 -10.22 28.58
C THR A 58 -14.57 -9.37 27.39
N PHE A 59 -15.16 -8.21 27.64
CA PHE A 59 -15.48 -7.23 26.60
C PHE A 59 -14.78 -5.91 26.89
N GLY A 60 -14.25 -5.28 25.84
CA GLY A 60 -13.42 -4.10 26.00
C GLY A 60 -13.16 -3.33 24.72
N MET A 61 -12.27 -2.34 24.84
CA MET A 61 -11.77 -1.50 23.77
C MET A 61 -10.27 -1.60 23.63
N ILE A 62 -9.81 -1.31 22.42
CA ILE A 62 -8.41 -1.27 22.02
C ILE A 62 -8.14 0.10 21.45
N LEU A 63 -7.12 0.76 21.99
CA LEU A 63 -6.63 2.04 21.51
C LEU A 63 -5.11 1.95 21.40
N GLY A 64 -4.57 2.14 20.21
CA GLY A 64 -3.15 1.96 20.01
C GLY A 64 -2.60 2.66 18.80
N VAL A 65 -1.28 2.57 18.67
CA VAL A 65 -0.53 3.18 17.59
C VAL A 65 0.46 2.15 17.05
N MET A 66 0.67 2.19 15.74
CA MET A 66 1.61 1.33 15.07
C MET A 66 2.42 2.10 14.04
N GLY A 67 3.71 1.79 14.00
CA GLY A 67 4.68 2.42 13.12
C GLY A 67 5.45 1.36 12.34
N GLY A 68 5.74 1.64 11.07
CA GLY A 68 6.41 0.65 10.21
C GLY A 68 6.86 1.20 8.88
N GLY A 69 7.50 0.34 8.10
CA GLY A 69 7.85 0.58 6.70
C GLY A 69 6.82 -0.04 5.76
N SER A 70 6.49 0.68 4.69
CA SER A 70 5.80 0.13 3.52
C SER A 70 6.80 -0.29 2.45
N SER A 71 6.37 -1.15 1.53
CA SER A 71 7.14 -1.56 0.36
C SER A 71 6.17 -1.95 -0.73
N TRP A 72 6.41 -1.48 -1.95
CA TRP A 72 5.46 -1.66 -3.02
C TRP A 72 6.01 -2.52 -4.16
N LEU A 73 5.16 -3.44 -4.62
CA LEU A 73 5.41 -4.35 -5.73
C LEU A 73 4.40 -4.04 -6.83
N MET A 74 4.89 -3.63 -7.98
CA MET A 74 4.06 -3.26 -9.12
C MET A 74 4.21 -4.29 -10.24
N GLY A 75 3.08 -4.83 -10.68
CA GLY A 75 3.01 -5.93 -11.63
C GLY A 75 3.21 -5.50 -13.08
N LYS A 76 2.92 -6.44 -13.99
CA LYS A 76 2.87 -6.19 -15.43
C LYS A 76 1.59 -5.44 -15.77
N ALA A 77 1.66 -4.48 -16.67
CA ALA A 77 0.50 -3.79 -17.19
C ALA A 77 0.44 -3.90 -18.72
N THR A 78 -0.77 -4.03 -19.24
CA THR A 78 -1.07 -4.15 -20.67
C THR A 78 -2.16 -3.15 -21.03
N TYR A 79 -1.99 -2.50 -22.19
CA TYR A 79 -3.04 -1.69 -22.80
C TYR A 79 -4.19 -2.58 -23.30
N GLN A 80 -5.34 -1.98 -23.56
CA GLN A 80 -6.52 -2.69 -24.11
C GLN A 80 -6.23 -3.42 -25.44
N ASN A 81 -5.25 -2.93 -26.21
CA ASN A 81 -4.80 -3.55 -27.46
C ASN A 81 -3.80 -4.72 -27.25
N GLY A 82 -3.59 -5.17 -26.01
CA GLY A 82 -2.68 -6.27 -25.68
C GLY A 82 -1.19 -5.89 -25.66
N THR A 83 -0.83 -4.67 -26.04
CA THR A 83 0.54 -4.15 -25.98
C THR A 83 0.99 -3.93 -24.53
N CYS A 84 2.20 -4.36 -24.19
CA CYS A 84 2.77 -4.16 -22.85
C CYS A 84 3.03 -2.67 -22.60
N VAL A 85 2.64 -2.16 -21.42
CA VAL A 85 3.00 -0.81 -20.95
C VAL A 85 4.47 -0.78 -20.58
N TRP A 86 4.93 -1.82 -19.89
CA TRP A 86 6.31 -2.02 -19.46
C TRP A 86 6.90 -3.17 -20.30
N GLY A 87 7.49 -2.82 -21.44
CA GLY A 87 8.06 -3.77 -22.38
C GLY A 87 9.57 -3.63 -22.46
N GLU A 88 10.26 -4.75 -22.64
CA GLU A 88 11.67 -4.75 -23.00
C GLU A 88 11.79 -4.44 -24.50
N THR A 89 12.57 -3.42 -24.86
CA THR A 89 12.69 -2.92 -26.25
C THR A 89 13.12 -4.00 -27.26
N ASN A 90 13.78 -5.07 -26.81
CA ASN A 90 14.42 -6.07 -27.67
C ASN A 90 13.74 -7.45 -27.71
N SER A 91 12.86 -7.80 -26.78
CA SER A 91 12.28 -9.16 -26.68
C SER A 91 10.76 -9.22 -26.87
N GLY A 92 10.07 -8.08 -26.85
CA GLY A 92 8.60 -8.02 -26.92
C GLY A 92 7.88 -8.63 -25.71
N ALA A 93 8.61 -9.07 -24.68
CA ALA A 93 8.05 -9.66 -23.48
C ALA A 93 7.55 -8.56 -22.51
N CYS A 94 6.34 -8.73 -21.99
CA CYS A 94 5.83 -7.85 -20.93
C CYS A 94 6.63 -8.06 -19.64
N GLN A 95 7.22 -6.99 -19.14
CA GLN A 95 7.93 -6.93 -17.86
C GLN A 95 7.05 -6.29 -16.79
N THR A 96 7.44 -6.47 -15.52
CA THR A 96 6.80 -5.74 -14.42
C THR A 96 7.33 -4.30 -14.41
N MET A 97 6.54 -3.36 -13.91
CA MET A 97 7.03 -1.98 -13.74
C MET A 97 8.28 -1.93 -12.85
N ASN A 98 8.33 -2.75 -11.80
CA ASN A 98 9.53 -2.90 -10.97
C ASN A 98 10.73 -3.32 -11.83
N GLN A 99 10.60 -4.35 -12.66
CA GLN A 99 11.70 -4.82 -13.51
C GLN A 99 12.13 -3.79 -14.57
N ALA A 100 11.18 -3.07 -15.16
CA ALA A 100 11.48 -1.98 -16.09
C ALA A 100 12.26 -0.85 -15.41
N LEU A 101 11.90 -0.46 -14.19
CA LEU A 101 12.66 0.54 -13.41
C LEU A 101 14.04 0.02 -13.01
N TRP A 102 14.17 -1.25 -12.63
CA TRP A 102 15.46 -1.86 -12.27
C TRP A 102 16.43 -1.96 -13.47
N ASN A 103 15.93 -2.20 -14.67
CA ASN A 103 16.74 -2.33 -15.90
C ASN A 103 17.06 -0.98 -16.56
N SER A 104 16.36 0.09 -16.20
CA SER A 104 16.59 1.43 -16.74
C SER A 104 17.82 2.05 -16.05
N ASN A 105 18.99 1.98 -16.69
CA ASN A 105 20.23 2.62 -16.21
C ASN A 105 20.12 4.17 -16.05
N ASP A 106 19.06 4.79 -16.59
CA ASP A 106 18.73 6.23 -16.43
C ASP A 106 17.87 6.54 -15.18
N MET A 107 17.46 5.52 -14.43
CA MET A 107 16.63 5.68 -13.24
C MET A 107 17.44 5.22 -12.03
N GLY A 108 18.38 6.05 -11.58
CA GLY A 108 19.11 5.88 -10.32
C GLY A 108 18.24 5.97 -9.06
N GLY A 109 17.02 5.44 -9.10
CA GLY A 109 16.07 5.42 -8.00
C GLY A 109 16.23 4.13 -7.21
N SER A 110 16.74 4.24 -5.98
CA SER A 110 16.70 3.16 -5.00
C SER A 110 15.24 2.77 -4.76
N LEU A 111 14.81 1.65 -5.34
CA LEU A 111 13.42 1.19 -5.32
C LEU A 111 13.09 0.41 -4.05
N ILE A 112 13.48 0.98 -2.91
CA ILE A 112 12.99 0.54 -1.62
C ILE A 112 12.25 1.74 -1.02
N PRO A 113 10.99 1.97 -1.41
CA PRO A 113 10.17 3.01 -0.82
C PRO A 113 9.81 2.60 0.63
N ILE A 114 10.81 2.52 1.53
CA ILE A 114 10.58 2.34 2.96
C ILE A 114 10.10 3.68 3.47
N TYR A 115 8.81 3.94 3.31
CA TYR A 115 8.18 5.10 3.89
C TYR A 115 7.69 4.75 5.29
N GLY A 116 8.12 5.57 6.26
CA GLY A 116 7.65 5.47 7.62
C GLY A 116 6.17 5.85 7.69
N GLN A 117 5.31 4.88 7.97
CA GLN A 117 3.89 5.14 8.21
C GLN A 117 3.59 5.06 9.70
N PHE A 118 2.71 5.95 10.15
CA PHE A 118 2.14 5.93 11.48
C PHE A 118 0.63 5.77 11.39
N ILE A 119 0.10 4.78 12.10
CA ILE A 119 -1.30 4.38 12.04
C ILE A 119 -1.87 4.29 13.45
N VAL A 120 -3.03 4.91 13.68
CA VAL A 120 -3.79 4.82 14.91
C VAL A 120 -4.82 3.70 14.77
N ASN A 121 -4.87 2.81 15.75
CA ASN A 121 -5.78 1.68 15.83
C ASN A 121 -6.82 1.94 16.90
N ILE A 122 -8.10 1.86 16.52
CA ILE A 122 -9.24 1.99 17.44
C ILE A 122 -10.17 0.82 17.20
N GLY A 123 -10.53 0.09 18.24
CA GLY A 123 -11.40 -1.06 18.09
C GLY A 123 -12.00 -1.53 19.40
N PHE A 124 -12.76 -2.61 19.28
CA PHE A 124 -13.37 -3.33 20.37
C PHE A 124 -12.79 -4.75 20.41
N ARG A 125 -12.78 -5.33 21.60
CA ARG A 125 -12.38 -6.72 21.84
C ARG A 125 -13.49 -7.47 22.56
N GLY A 126 -13.69 -8.72 22.19
CA GLY A 126 -14.56 -9.66 22.88
C GLY A 126 -13.90 -11.03 22.98
N ASN A 127 -13.65 -11.49 24.19
CA ASN A 127 -13.25 -12.86 24.49
C ASN A 127 -14.51 -13.66 24.85
N PHE A 128 -14.75 -14.77 24.15
CA PHE A 128 -15.89 -15.67 24.41
C PHE A 128 -15.52 -16.85 25.30
N SER A 129 -14.23 -17.16 25.40
CA SER A 129 -13.64 -18.18 26.24
C SER A 129 -12.28 -17.69 26.74
N LYS A 130 -11.73 -18.35 27.76
CA LYS A 130 -10.40 -18.09 28.32
C LYS A 130 -9.30 -17.99 27.25
N HIS A 131 -9.42 -18.77 26.17
CA HIS A 131 -8.41 -18.87 25.12
C HIS A 131 -8.79 -18.23 23.79
N GLN A 132 -10.07 -17.87 23.56
CA GLN A 132 -10.53 -17.42 22.24
C GLN A 132 -11.20 -16.05 22.33
N GLY A 133 -10.71 -15.13 21.51
CA GLY A 133 -11.29 -13.81 21.38
C GLY A 133 -11.23 -13.26 19.95
N TYR A 134 -12.06 -12.25 19.73
CA TYR A 134 -12.11 -11.50 18.49
C TYR A 134 -11.87 -10.02 18.79
N GLU A 135 -11.17 -9.37 17.88
CA GLU A 135 -10.96 -7.92 17.90
C GLU A 135 -11.43 -7.35 16.58
N PHE A 136 -12.23 -6.29 16.63
CA PHE A 136 -12.70 -5.60 15.44
C PHE A 136 -12.47 -4.12 15.58
N GLY A 137 -12.09 -3.45 14.49
CA GLY A 137 -11.80 -2.02 14.57
C GLY A 137 -11.41 -1.38 13.26
N VAL A 138 -10.95 -0.16 13.39
CA VAL A 138 -10.50 0.69 12.30
C VAL A 138 -9.06 1.12 12.53
N ARG A 139 -8.33 1.22 11.42
CA ARG A 139 -6.96 1.70 11.35
C ARG A 139 -6.96 2.99 10.55
N ILE A 140 -6.51 4.07 11.17
CA ILE A 140 -6.49 5.42 10.61
C ILE A 140 -5.03 5.83 10.42
N PRO A 141 -4.52 5.84 9.18
CA PRO A 141 -3.18 6.34 8.90
C PRO A 141 -3.13 7.86 9.09
N VAL A 142 -2.15 8.33 9.87
CA VAL A 142 -1.96 9.75 10.21
C VAL A 142 -1.05 10.44 9.20
N ILE A 143 -0.10 9.70 8.60
CA ILE A 143 0.88 10.21 7.63
C ILE A 143 0.58 9.61 6.25
N ASN A 144 0.73 10.41 5.19
CA ASN A 144 0.56 9.96 3.81
C ASN A 144 1.72 9.05 3.37
N ASP A 145 1.41 7.94 2.70
CA ASP A 145 2.41 7.08 2.07
C ASP A 145 2.77 7.69 0.71
N LEU A 146 3.94 8.34 0.63
CA LEU A 146 4.53 8.61 -0.69
C LEU A 146 4.86 7.25 -1.31
N TYR A 147 4.67 7.08 -2.62
CA TYR A 147 5.01 5.83 -3.29
C TYR A 147 6.20 6.01 -4.22
N TYR A 148 6.20 7.12 -4.96
CA TYR A 148 7.22 7.42 -5.93
C TYR A 148 7.27 8.92 -6.21
N THR A 149 8.47 9.51 -6.11
CA THR A 149 8.74 10.89 -6.53
C THR A 149 9.78 10.83 -7.63
N GLN A 150 9.45 11.36 -8.81
CA GLN A 150 10.38 11.44 -9.93
C GLN A 150 10.47 12.89 -10.39
N SER A 151 11.68 13.44 -10.32
CA SER A 151 11.99 14.74 -10.90
C SER A 151 12.49 14.53 -12.32
N PHE A 152 11.78 15.09 -13.30
CA PHE A 152 12.22 15.13 -14.69
C PHE A 152 12.93 16.45 -14.95
N SER A 153 14.17 16.39 -15.42
CA SER A 153 14.87 17.53 -16.04
C SER A 153 15.41 17.09 -17.40
N GLY A 154 14.91 17.69 -18.48
CA GLY A 154 15.38 17.43 -19.84
C GLY A 154 15.35 18.70 -20.68
N PHE A 155 16.31 18.86 -21.60
CA PHE A 155 16.58 20.08 -22.41
C PHE A 155 15.39 20.58 -23.25
N LEU A 156 14.34 19.78 -23.46
CA LEU A 156 13.12 20.11 -24.22
C LEU A 156 11.82 20.07 -23.38
N TYR A 157 11.88 19.75 -22.08
CA TYR A 157 10.72 19.67 -21.20
C TYR A 157 10.95 20.54 -19.96
N SER A 158 9.99 21.42 -19.66
CA SER A 158 10.02 22.24 -18.44
C SER A 158 10.18 21.32 -17.22
N SER A 159 11.17 21.59 -16.38
CA SER A 159 11.50 20.78 -15.20
C SER A 159 10.27 20.58 -14.33
N GLY A 160 9.83 19.34 -14.18
CA GLY A 160 8.60 18.97 -13.48
C GLY A 160 8.84 17.77 -12.58
N THR A 161 8.31 17.80 -11.35
CA THR A 161 8.33 16.64 -10.46
C THR A 161 6.98 15.96 -10.53
N GLN A 162 6.93 14.74 -11.07
CA GLN A 162 5.74 13.90 -11.00
C GLN A 162 5.82 13.05 -9.74
N THR A 163 4.85 13.23 -8.84
CA THR A 163 4.77 12.49 -7.58
C THR A 163 3.51 11.63 -7.60
N ILE A 164 3.67 10.31 -7.60
CA ILE A 164 2.57 9.38 -7.43
C ILE A 164 2.48 9.08 -5.93
N THR A 165 1.38 9.52 -5.31
CA THR A 165 1.12 9.32 -3.88
C THR A 165 -0.05 8.35 -3.73
N PHE A 166 0.16 7.22 -3.04
CA PHE A 166 -0.91 6.30 -2.70
C PHE A 166 -1.37 6.55 -1.27
N ARG A 167 -2.60 7.02 -1.09
CA ARG A 167 -3.12 7.30 0.25
C ARG A 167 -4.11 6.22 0.70
N ARG A 168 -3.75 5.49 1.76
CA ARG A 168 -4.73 4.68 2.51
C ARG A 168 -5.60 5.65 3.33
N ARG A 169 -6.93 5.60 3.21
CA ARG A 169 -7.85 6.52 3.95
C ARG A 169 -8.27 5.95 5.30
N VAL A 170 -8.90 4.78 5.27
CA VAL A 170 -9.36 4.04 6.45
C VAL A 170 -9.29 2.57 6.10
N ALA A 171 -8.84 1.73 7.03
CA ALA A 171 -8.89 0.27 6.87
C ALA A 171 -9.65 -0.36 8.04
N VAL A 172 -10.61 -1.23 7.73
CA VAL A 172 -11.32 -2.03 8.73
C VAL A 172 -10.54 -3.34 8.95
N TYR A 173 -10.50 -3.83 10.18
CA TYR A 173 -9.87 -5.12 10.50
C TYR A 173 -10.73 -5.96 11.43
N ILE A 174 -10.55 -7.27 11.30
CA ILE A 174 -11.05 -8.30 12.20
C ILE A 174 -9.86 -9.21 12.50
N ASN A 175 -9.50 -9.34 13.77
CA ASN A 175 -8.46 -10.25 14.23
C ASN A 175 -9.08 -11.34 15.10
N TYR A 176 -8.53 -12.54 14.98
CA TYR A 176 -8.75 -13.62 15.93
C TYR A 176 -7.55 -13.69 16.88
N VAL A 177 -7.83 -13.76 18.19
CA VAL A 177 -6.81 -13.72 19.24
C VAL A 177 -6.90 -14.99 20.08
N ILE A 178 -5.75 -15.65 20.22
CA ILE A 178 -5.59 -16.78 21.12
C ILE A 178 -4.82 -16.31 22.35
N ASN A 179 -5.42 -16.46 23.54
CA ASN A 179 -4.74 -16.23 24.80
C ASN A 179 -4.26 -17.58 25.36
N PHE A 180 -3.03 -17.65 25.85
CA PHE A 180 -2.42 -18.85 26.43
C PHE A 180 -2.38 -18.75 27.95
#